data_AF-A0A935V0U9-F1
#
_entry.id   AF-A0A935V0U9-F1
#
_cell.length_a   1.000
_cell.length_b   1.000
_cell.length_c   1.000
_cell.angle_alpha   90.00
_cell.angle_beta   90.00
_cell.angle_gamma   90.00
#
_symmetry.space_group_name_H-M   'P 1'
#
loop_
_entity.id
_entity.type
_entity.pdbx_description
1 polymer ?
#
loop_
_entity_poly.entity_id
_entity_poly.type
_entity_poly.pdbx_seq_one_letter_code
_entity_poly.pdbx_strand_id
1 'polypeptide(L)'
;SILLAQRHPAFWSEPERFDPDRFSEPRAEHRRHRHSFRPFGGGAHTCMGVRFAMLQIKAVMLPLLRRFRLQLPPGYALRIKPTPSFRPADDLPLLLTPINA
;
A
#
# COMPACT_ATOMS: atom_id res chain seq x y z
N SER A 1 -15.37 -3.50 8.31
CA SER A 1 -14.35 -2.45 8.18
C SER A 1 -13.31 -2.87 7.14
N ILE A 2 -12.93 -1.98 6.20
CA ILE A 2 -11.91 -2.27 5.17
C ILE A 2 -10.56 -2.61 5.82
N LEU A 3 -10.16 -1.83 6.84
CA LEU A 3 -8.90 -2.06 7.56
C LEU A 3 -8.86 -3.45 8.20
N LEU A 4 -9.92 -3.83 8.92
CA LEU A 4 -9.98 -5.12 9.60
C LEU A 4 -9.95 -6.29 8.60
N ALA A 5 -10.68 -6.19 7.49
CA ALA A 5 -10.68 -7.22 6.45
C ALA A 5 -9.31 -7.41 5.81
N GLN A 6 -8.54 -6.33 5.60
CA GLN A 6 -7.19 -6.40 5.02
C GLN A 6 -6.11 -6.88 5.99
N ARG A 7 -6.41 -6.94 7.30
CA ARG A 7 -5.50 -7.45 8.34
C ARG A 7 -5.97 -8.76 8.98
N HIS A 8 -7.07 -9.32 8.50
CA HIS A 8 -7.65 -10.51 9.12
C HIS A 8 -6.85 -11.77 8.76
N PRO A 9 -6.35 -12.54 9.74
CA PRO A 9 -5.49 -13.71 9.49
C PRO A 9 -6.19 -14.85 8.75
N ALA A 10 -7.53 -14.91 8.77
CA ALA A 10 -8.28 -15.88 7.96
C ALA A 10 -8.25 -15.58 6.45
N PHE A 11 -7.87 -14.37 6.04
CA PHE A 11 -7.82 -13.98 4.62
C PHE A 11 -6.40 -13.80 4.08
N TRP A 12 -5.43 -13.50 4.95
CA TRP A 12 -4.08 -13.11 4.57
C TRP A 12 -3.05 -13.86 5.40
N SER A 13 -2.04 -14.44 4.77
CA SER A 13 -0.90 -15.01 5.50
C SER A 13 0.00 -13.90 6.00
N GLU A 14 0.50 -13.96 7.24
CA GLU A 14 1.33 -12.90 7.83
C GLU A 14 0.75 -11.49 7.57
N PRO A 15 -0.48 -11.18 8.05
CA PRO A 15 -1.22 -9.98 7.65
C PRO A 15 -0.52 -8.65 7.98
N GLU A 16 0.42 -8.68 8.93
CA GLU A 16 1.22 -7.53 9.36
C GLU A 16 2.48 -7.32 8.51
N ARG A 17 2.84 -8.27 7.63
CA ARG A 17 4.03 -8.21 6.79
C ARG A 17 3.71 -7.57 5.42
N PHE A 18 4.51 -6.58 5.04
CA PHE A 18 4.53 -6.07 3.67
C PHE A 18 5.13 -7.12 2.74
N ASP A 19 4.28 -7.75 1.95
CA ASP A 19 4.62 -8.86 1.06
C ASP A 19 3.83 -8.68 -0.25
N PRO A 20 4.44 -8.12 -1.31
CA PRO A 20 3.80 -7.97 -2.61
C PRO A 20 3.51 -9.30 -3.32
N ASP A 21 4.25 -10.36 -3.05
CA ASP A 21 4.14 -11.64 -3.76
C ASP A 21 2.87 -12.39 -3.41
N ARG A 22 2.18 -12.03 -2.32
CA ARG A 22 0.84 -12.57 -1.98
C ARG A 22 -0.21 -12.34 -3.05
N PHE A 23 -0.02 -11.34 -3.92
CA PHE A 23 -0.93 -11.03 -5.02
C PHE A 23 -0.61 -11.81 -6.30
N SER A 24 0.58 -12.41 -6.39
CA SER A 24 1.04 -13.18 -7.53
C SER A 24 0.52 -14.62 -7.48
N GLU A 25 0.46 -15.28 -8.65
CA GLU A 25 0.20 -16.72 -8.71
C GLU A 25 1.40 -17.50 -8.14
N PRO A 26 1.18 -18.65 -7.46
CA PRO A 26 -0.11 -19.32 -7.24
C PRO A 26 -0.87 -18.85 -5.99
N ARG A 27 -0.34 -17.88 -5.22
CA ARG A 27 -0.92 -17.49 -3.93
C ARG A 27 -2.24 -16.74 -4.08
N ALA A 28 -2.26 -15.75 -4.96
CA ALA A 28 -3.40 -14.93 -5.36
C ALA A 28 -4.39 -14.61 -4.21
N GLU A 29 -3.89 -14.24 -3.02
CA GLU A 29 -4.67 -14.23 -1.77
C GLU A 29 -5.88 -13.29 -1.83
N HIS A 30 -5.72 -12.18 -2.55
CA HIS A 30 -6.76 -11.21 -2.85
C HIS A 30 -8.00 -11.79 -3.56
N ARG A 31 -7.89 -12.97 -4.19
CA ARG A 31 -9.00 -13.66 -4.89
C ARG A 31 -9.69 -14.72 -4.04
N ARG A 32 -9.11 -15.12 -2.90
CA ARG A 32 -9.64 -16.21 -2.05
C ARG A 32 -11.03 -15.91 -1.49
N HIS A 33 -11.31 -14.65 -1.21
CA HIS A 33 -12.61 -14.21 -0.73
C HIS A 33 -13.04 -12.90 -1.41
N ARG A 34 -14.28 -12.84 -1.91
CA ARG A 34 -14.82 -11.72 -2.71
C ARG A 34 -14.72 -10.35 -2.02
N HIS A 35 -14.65 -10.34 -0.69
CA HIS A 35 -14.65 -9.13 0.13
C HIS A 35 -13.37 -8.93 0.96
N SER A 36 -12.35 -9.80 0.85
CA SER A 36 -11.10 -9.61 1.60
C SER A 36 -10.28 -8.43 1.08
N PHE A 37 -10.33 -8.18 -0.23
CA PHE A 37 -9.57 -7.11 -0.88
C PHE A 37 -10.47 -6.08 -1.56
N ARG A 38 -10.76 -4.98 -0.84
CA ARG A 38 -11.64 -3.88 -1.31
C ARG A 38 -11.07 -2.49 -0.97
N PRO A 39 -9.84 -2.16 -1.40
CA PRO A 39 -9.19 -0.89 -1.02
C PRO A 39 -9.91 0.36 -1.56
N PHE A 40 -10.68 0.21 -2.64
CA PHE A 40 -11.44 1.29 -3.29
C PHE A 40 -12.96 1.16 -3.06
N GLY A 41 -13.37 0.46 -2.00
CA GLY A 41 -14.78 0.19 -1.72
C GLY A 41 -15.37 -0.88 -2.64
N GLY A 42 -16.65 -0.76 -2.99
CA GLY A 42 -17.31 -1.76 -3.81
C GLY A 42 -18.79 -1.53 -4.07
N GLY A 43 -19.34 -2.23 -5.07
CA GLY A 43 -20.74 -2.07 -5.49
C GLY A 43 -20.98 -0.74 -6.21
N ALA A 44 -22.21 -0.22 -6.12
CA ALA A 44 -22.62 1.04 -6.77
C ALA A 44 -21.81 2.26 -6.30
N HIS A 45 -21.22 2.20 -5.10
CA HIS A 45 -20.41 3.27 -4.50
C HIS A 45 -18.92 2.94 -4.50
N THR A 46 -18.45 2.14 -5.48
CA THR A 46 -17.01 1.95 -5.69
C THR A 46 -16.36 3.29 -6.06
N CYS A 47 -15.11 3.53 -5.62
CA CYS A 47 -14.36 4.72 -5.98
C CYS A 47 -14.33 4.92 -7.50
N MET A 48 -14.95 6.00 -7.97
CA MET A 48 -14.96 6.37 -9.39
C MET A 48 -13.54 6.64 -9.92
N GLY A 49 -12.66 7.12 -9.04
CA GLY A 49 -11.26 7.43 -9.35
C GLY A 49 -10.31 6.24 -9.38
N VAL A 50 -10.76 4.98 -9.22
CA VAL A 50 -9.86 3.82 -9.09
C VAL A 50 -8.86 3.69 -10.24
N ARG A 51 -9.29 3.92 -11.48
CA ARG A 51 -8.41 3.83 -12.66
C ARG A 51 -7.38 4.95 -12.67
N PHE A 52 -7.80 6.17 -12.32
CA PHE A 52 -6.92 7.33 -12.23
C PHE A 52 -5.90 7.17 -11.10
N ALA A 53 -6.33 6.74 -9.92
CA ALA A 53 -5.44 6.48 -8.79
C ALA A 53 -4.37 5.43 -9.13
N MET A 54 -4.75 4.32 -9.76
CA MET A 54 -3.80 3.28 -10.19
C MET A 54 -2.79 3.78 -11.22
N LEU A 55 -3.22 4.66 -12.14
CA LEU A 55 -2.32 5.31 -13.09
C LEU A 55 -1.33 6.24 -12.37
N GLN A 56 -1.82 7.11 -11.48
CA GLN A 56 -0.98 8.05 -10.74
C GLN A 56 0.05 7.34 -9.86
N ILE A 57 -0.35 6.28 -9.14
CA ILE A 57 0.56 5.48 -8.30
C ILE A 57 1.72 4.95 -9.16
N LYS A 58 1.42 4.36 -10.32
CA LYS A 58 2.46 3.84 -11.22
C LYS A 58 3.33 4.95 -11.80
N ALA A 59 2.73 6.05 -12.23
CA ALA A 59 3.44 7.19 -12.82
C ALA A 59 4.41 7.86 -11.85
N VAL A 60 4.09 7.89 -10.55
CA VAL A 60 4.98 8.44 -9.50
C VAL A 60 6.00 7.40 -9.04
N MET A 61 5.59 6.15 -8.78
CA MET A 61 6.48 5.12 -8.23
C MET A 61 7.56 4.67 -9.23
N LEU A 62 7.24 4.57 -10.52
CA LEU A 62 8.20 4.13 -11.53
C LEU A 62 9.48 5.00 -11.60
N PRO A 63 9.40 6.34 -11.78
CA PRO A 63 10.59 7.17 -11.82
C PRO A 63 11.31 7.23 -10.47
N LEU A 64 10.58 7.21 -9.34
CA LEU A 64 11.18 7.19 -8.01
C LEU A 64 12.06 5.96 -7.82
N LEU A 65 11.51 4.76 -8.05
CA LEU A 65 12.20 3.49 -7.84
C LEU A 65 13.32 3.24 -8.87
N ARG A 66 13.21 3.79 -10.09
CA ARG A 66 14.28 3.67 -11.10
C ARG A 66 15.48 4.58 -10.84
N ARG A 67 15.27 5.69 -10.14
CA ARG A 67 16.29 6.74 -9.98
C ARG A 67 16.89 6.77 -8.59
N PHE A 68 16.12 6.43 -7.56
CA PHE A 68 16.50 6.61 -6.17
C PHE A 68 16.32 5.35 -5.34
N ARG A 69 17.24 5.14 -4.40
CA ARG A 69 17.08 4.29 -3.25
C ARG A 69 16.44 5.14 -2.15
N LEU A 70 15.31 4.66 -1.64
CA LEU A 70 14.54 5.34 -0.59
C LEU A 70 14.91 4.73 0.77
N GLN A 71 15.26 5.57 1.73
CA GLN A 71 15.56 5.15 3.11
C GLN A 71 14.87 6.07 4.11
N LEU A 72 14.56 5.52 5.29
CA LEU A 72 14.11 6.32 6.43
C LEU A 72 15.35 6.82 7.20
N PRO A 73 15.29 8.01 7.82
CA PRO A 73 16.34 8.46 8.72
C PRO A 73 16.59 7.46 9.86
N PRO A 74 17.84 7.32 10.34
CA PRO A 74 18.14 6.49 11.50
C PRO A 74 17.28 6.88 12.71
N GLY A 75 16.69 5.88 13.38
CA GLY A 75 15.83 6.11 14.55
C GLY A 75 14.42 6.62 14.23
N TYR A 76 14.04 6.77 12.95
CA TYR A 76 12.68 7.15 12.61
C TYR A 76 11.67 6.07 13.00
N ALA A 77 10.68 6.45 13.80
CA ALA A 77 9.57 5.59 14.21
C ALA A 77 8.27 6.14 13.62
N LEU A 78 7.65 5.37 12.72
CA LEU A 78 6.40 5.75 12.07
C LEU A 78 5.27 5.85 13.10
N ARG A 79 4.69 7.05 13.23
CA ARG A 79 3.43 7.26 13.95
C ARG A 79 2.33 7.51 12.95
N ILE A 80 1.23 6.76 13.04
CA ILE A 80 0.11 6.89 12.10
C ILE A 80 -0.99 7.74 12.74
N LYS A 81 -1.45 8.76 12.02
CA LYS A 81 -2.70 9.46 12.31
C LYS A 81 -3.82 8.74 11.55
N PRO A 82 -4.84 8.19 12.23
CA PRO A 82 -5.89 7.38 11.58
C PRO A 82 -7.03 8.23 10.97
N THR A 83 -7.08 9.53 11.24
CA THR A 83 -8.21 10.40 10.86
C THR A 83 -7.76 11.71 10.18
N PRO A 84 -8.44 12.15 9.11
CA PRO A 84 -9.55 11.49 8.40
C PRO A 84 -9.10 10.35 7.46
N SER A 85 -7.80 10.23 7.20
CA SER A 85 -7.18 9.14 6.45
C SER A 85 -5.97 8.62 7.23
N PHE A 86 -5.63 7.34 7.01
CA PHE A 86 -4.40 6.76 7.56
C PHE A 86 -3.20 7.39 6.85
N ARG A 87 -2.44 8.20 7.59
CA ARG A 87 -1.22 8.84 7.10
C ARG A 87 -0.16 8.93 8.20
N PRO A 88 1.12 9.08 7.85
CA PRO A 88 2.13 9.51 8.81
C PRO A 88 1.67 10.77 9.55
N ALA A 89 1.89 10.80 10.87
CA ALA A 89 1.55 11.92 11.74
C ALA A 89 2.46 13.13 11.49
N ASP A 90 3.63 12.89 10.89
CA ASP A 90 4.58 13.85 10.36
C ASP A 90 4.59 13.80 8.82
N ASP A 91 5.57 14.45 8.20
CA ASP A 91 5.69 14.55 6.74
C ASP A 91 6.42 13.35 6.10
N LEU A 92 6.65 12.26 6.84
CA LEU A 92 7.38 11.07 6.39
C LEU A 92 8.74 11.43 5.76
N PRO A 93 9.74 11.84 6.57
CA PRO A 93 11.05 12.18 6.03
C PRO A 93 11.66 10.98 5.31
N LEU A 94 12.09 11.20 4.06
CA LEU A 94 12.74 10.20 3.22
C LEU A 94 14.12 10.71 2.80
N LEU A 95 15.12 9.84 2.91
CA LEU A 95 16.43 10.03 2.32
C LEU A 95 16.42 9.39 0.93
N LEU A 96 16.75 10.17 -0.10
CA LEU A 96 16.80 9.73 -1.49
C LEU A 96 18.25 9.69 -1.97
N THR A 97 18.75 8.51 -2.31
CA THR A 97 20.10 8.34 -2.88
C THR A 97 20.00 7.89 -4.33
N PRO A 98 20.59 8.61 -5.31
CA PRO A 98 20.59 8.17 -6.70
C PRO A 98 21.18 6.76 -6.88
N ILE A 99 20.55 5.91 -7.71
CA ILE A 99 21.02 4.53 -7.98
C ILE A 99 21.95 4.47 -9.20
N ASN A 100 21.81 5.39 -10.16
CA ASN A 100 22.60 5.44 -11.38
C ASN A 100 23.33 6.79 -11.48
N ALA A 101 24.36 6.97 -10.64
CA ALA A 101 25.36 8.03 -10.85
C ALA A 101 26.44 7.51 -11.81
#